data_AF-A0A661S045-F1
#
_entry.id   AF-A0A661S045-F1
#
_cell.length_a   1.000
_cell.length_b   1.000
_cell.length_c   1.000
_cell.angle_alpha   90.00
_cell.angle_beta   90.00
_cell.angle_gamma   90.00
#
_symmetry.space_group_name_H-M   'P 1'
#
loop_
_entity.id
_entity.type
_entity.pdbx_description
1 polymer ?
#
loop_
_entity_poly.entity_id
_entity_poly.type
_entity_poly.pdbx_seq_one_letter_code
_entity_poly.pdbx_strand_id
1 'polypeptide(L)' 'MGRLLNIVTPLHQMTTRSYIDRMTDDKVHCMLKAKEYESDYWDGDRRYGYGGYKYIDDRWKKVAR' A
#
# COMPACT_ATOMS: atom_id res chain seq x y z
N MET A 1 -29.43 16.60 -11.97
CA MET A 1 -27.98 16.58 -11.71
C MET A 1 -27.72 15.82 -10.42
N GLY A 2 -26.69 14.96 -10.38
CA GLY A 2 -26.34 14.19 -9.16
C GLY A 2 -25.51 15.00 -8.16
N ARG A 3 -25.60 14.65 -6.87
CA ARG A 3 -24.79 15.23 -5.78
C ARG A 3 -23.47 14.47 -5.64
N LEU A 4 -22.34 15.17 -5.56
CA LEU A 4 -21.04 14.58 -5.23
C LEU A 4 -21.05 14.09 -3.77
N LEU A 5 -20.69 12.82 -3.57
CA LEU A 5 -20.57 12.19 -2.25
C LEU A 5 -19.12 11.75 -2.01
N ASN A 6 -18.50 12.28 -0.95
CA ASN A 6 -17.12 12.00 -0.57
C ASN A 6 -17.03 10.81 0.40
N ILE A 7 -17.58 9.66 0.01
CA ILE A 7 -17.72 8.50 0.91
C ILE A 7 -16.35 7.94 1.32
N VAL A 8 -15.43 7.76 0.37
CA VAL A 8 -14.13 7.11 0.62
C VAL A 8 -12.97 8.09 0.84
N THR A 9 -13.20 9.40 0.67
CA THR A 9 -12.16 10.44 0.76
C THR A 9 -11.37 10.38 2.07
N PRO A 10 -11.99 10.21 3.26
CA PRO A 10 -11.23 10.10 4.51
C PRO A 10 -10.27 8.90 4.53
N LEU A 11 -10.64 7.77 3.90
CA LEU A 11 -9.77 6.58 3.82
C LEU A 11 -8.63 6.78 2.82
N HIS A 12 -8.88 7.50 1.72
CA HIS A 12 -7.86 7.77 0.69
C HIS A 12 -6.77 8.73 1.19
N GLN A 13 -7.15 9.69 2.04
CA GLN A 13 -6.25 10.69 2.62
C GLN A 13 -5.57 10.22 3.91
N MET A 14 -5.95 9.06 4.46
CA MET A 14 -5.46 8.57 5.76
C MET A 14 -3.96 8.22 5.75
N THR A 15 -3.38 7.94 4.58
CA THR A 15 -1.96 7.55 4.45
C THR A 15 -1.16 8.65 3.78
N THR A 16 -0.09 9.10 4.45
CA THR A 16 0.93 9.96 3.85
C THR A 16 1.84 9.14 2.94
N ARG A 17 2.28 9.73 1.82
CA ARG A 17 3.18 9.08 0.86
C ARG A 17 4.43 9.95 0.69
N SER A 18 5.59 9.40 1.03
CA SER A 18 6.87 10.00 0.61
C SER A 18 7.14 9.59 -0.83
N TYR A 19 6.92 10.48 -1.80
CA TYR A 19 7.00 10.15 -3.21
C TYR A 19 8.45 9.99 -3.69
N ILE A 20 9.34 10.90 -3.29
CA ILE A 20 10.75 10.87 -3.73
C ILE A 20 11.42 9.60 -3.25
N ASP A 21 11.32 9.30 -1.95
CA ASP A 21 11.93 8.10 -1.37
C ASP A 21 11.43 6.84 -2.08
N ARG A 22 10.13 6.73 -2.40
CA ARG A 22 9.58 5.56 -3.11
C ARG A 22 10.09 5.40 -4.55
N MET A 23 10.48 6.51 -5.19
CA MET A 23 11.02 6.49 -6.54
C MET A 23 12.50 6.08 -6.55
N THR A 24 13.27 6.48 -5.54
CA THR A 24 14.72 6.24 -5.45
C THR A 24 15.11 5.07 -4.55
N ASP A 25 14.14 4.38 -3.96
CA ASP A 25 14.34 3.22 -3.06
C ASP A 25 14.92 1.99 -3.78
N ASP A 26 16.25 1.95 -3.92
CA ASP A 26 17.09 0.83 -4.36
C ASP A 26 16.39 -0.18 -5.31
N LYS A 27 15.84 0.36 -6.41
CA LYS A 27 14.90 -0.37 -7.26
C LYS A 27 15.51 -1.62 -7.87
N VAL A 28 16.76 -1.53 -8.30
CA VAL A 28 17.45 -2.63 -8.99
C VAL A 28 17.63 -3.81 -8.04
N HIS A 29 18.11 -3.56 -6.83
CA HIS A 29 18.23 -4.61 -5.81
C HIS A 29 16.88 -5.24 -5.49
N CYS A 30 15.85 -4.42 -5.24
CA CYS A 30 14.52 -4.92 -4.91
C CYS A 30 13.94 -5.78 -6.06
N MET A 31 14.15 -5.37 -7.31
CA MET A 31 13.72 -6.14 -8.48
C MET A 31 14.44 -7.48 -8.65
N LEU A 32 15.73 -7.55 -8.31
CA LEU A 32 16.48 -8.81 -8.34
C LEU A 32 15.95 -9.77 -7.29
N LYS A 33 15.76 -9.30 -6.05
CA LYS A 33 15.22 -10.13 -4.97
C LYS A 33 13.79 -10.59 -5.24
N ALA A 34 12.95 -9.72 -5.79
CA ALA A 34 11.57 -10.03 -6.15
C ALA A 34 11.44 -11.19 -7.16
N LYS A 35 12.41 -11.33 -8.08
CA LYS A 35 12.40 -12.38 -9.12
C LYS A 35 12.71 -13.78 -8.59
N GLU A 36 13.11 -13.91 -7.33
CA GLU A 36 13.28 -15.21 -6.69
C GLU A 36 11.93 -15.84 -6.32
N TYR A 37 10.86 -15.03 -6.19
CA TYR A 37 9.50 -15.47 -5.86
C TYR A 37 9.40 -16.29 -4.55
N GLU A 38 10.29 -16.01 -3.61
CA GLU A 38 10.37 -16.67 -2.30
C GLU A 38 9.61 -15.90 -1.21
N SER A 39 9.85 -16.23 0.06
CA SER A 39 9.18 -15.62 1.21
C SER A 39 9.24 -14.09 1.19
N ASP A 40 10.36 -13.48 0.79
CA ASP A 40 10.47 -12.03 0.71
C ASP A 40 9.48 -11.39 -0.28
N TYR A 41 9.16 -12.10 -1.37
CA TYR A 41 8.20 -11.65 -2.36
C TYR A 41 6.76 -11.78 -1.85
N TRP A 42 6.41 -12.89 -1.18
CA TRP A 42 5.04 -13.18 -0.76
C TRP A 42 4.67 -12.57 0.59
N ASP A 43 5.56 -12.68 1.58
CA ASP A 43 5.28 -12.42 2.99
C ASP A 43 6.27 -11.42 3.63
N GLY A 44 7.37 -11.09 2.95
CA GLY A 44 8.41 -10.19 3.46
C GLY A 44 8.03 -8.71 3.41
N ASP A 45 9.03 -7.85 3.21
CA ASP A 45 8.79 -6.41 3.12
C ASP A 45 8.04 -6.03 1.83
N ARG A 46 7.17 -5.01 1.90
CA ARG A 46 6.44 -4.48 0.73
C ARG A 46 7.35 -4.02 -0.41
N ARG A 47 8.63 -3.73 -0.13
CA ARG A 47 9.66 -3.37 -1.10
C ARG A 47 9.94 -4.45 -2.13
N TYR A 48 9.76 -5.73 -1.77
CA TYR A 48 10.09 -6.86 -2.64
C TYR A 48 8.90 -7.47 -3.38
N GLY A 49 7.65 -7.13 -3.02
CA GLY A 49 6.49 -7.70 -3.72
C GLY A 49 5.16 -7.50 -3.00
N TYR A 50 4.48 -8.62 -2.73
CA TYR A 50 3.17 -8.71 -2.10
C TYR A 50 3.24 -8.81 -0.56
N GLY A 51 4.42 -8.73 0.03
CA GLY A 51 4.56 -8.68 1.48
C GLY A 51 4.16 -7.34 2.12
N GLY A 52 4.30 -7.26 3.44
CA GLY A 52 4.14 -6.03 4.23
C GLY A 52 2.70 -5.55 4.42
N TYR A 53 1.69 -6.38 4.10
CA TYR A 53 0.31 -6.06 4.41
C TYR A 53 0.02 -6.22 5.90
N LYS A 54 -0.71 -5.26 6.45
CA LYS A 54 -1.19 -5.29 7.84
C LYS A 54 -2.69 -5.06 7.85
N TYR A 55 -3.40 -5.87 8.64
CA TYR A 55 -4.81 -5.62 8.93
C TYR A 55 -4.94 -4.35 9.80
N ILE A 56 -5.88 -3.47 9.42
CA ILE A 56 -6.15 -2.22 10.14
C ILE A 56 -7.57 -2.33 10.70
N ASP A 57 -7.66 -2.49 12.01
CA ASP A 57 -8.92 -2.58 12.73
C ASP A 57 -9.82 -1.37 12.42
N ASP A 58 -11.13 -1.63 12.26
CA ASP A 58 -12.16 -0.61 12.05
C ASP A 58 -11.96 0.33 10.83
N ARG A 59 -11.01 0.04 9.93
CA ARG A 59 -10.71 0.91 8.78
C ARG A 59 -11.95 1.27 7.95
N TRP A 60 -12.83 0.31 7.68
CA TRP A 60 -14.01 0.50 6.84
C TRP A 60 -15.26 0.97 7.61
N LYS A 61 -15.23 0.95 8.94
CA LYS A 61 -16.39 1.25 9.79
C LYS A 61 -16.99 2.64 9.56
N LYS A 62 -16.18 3.60 9.12
CA LYS A 62 -16.61 4.99 8.83
C LYS A 62 -17.42 5.12 7.54
N VAL A 63 -17.34 4.16 6.61
CA VAL A 63 -17.92 4.26 5.27
C VAL A 63 -18.93 3.15 4.94
N ALA A 64 -19.01 2.12 5.78
CA ALA A 64 -19.83 0.91 5.57
C ALA A 64 -20.89 0.69 6.65
N ARG A 65 -21.17 1.69 7.49
CA ARG A 65 -22.20 1.67 8.54
C ARG A 65 -23.38 2.53 8.11
#